data_AF-A0A0L0F6W6-F1
#
_entry.id   AF-A0A0L0F6W6-F1
#
_cell.length_a   1.000
_cell.length_b   1.000
_cell.length_c   1.000
_cell.angle_alpha   90.00
_cell.angle_beta   90.00
_cell.angle_gamma   90.00
#
_symmetry.space_group_name_H-M   'P 1'
#
loop_
_entity.id
_entity.type
_entity.pdbx_description
1 polymer ?
#
loop_
_entity_poly.entity_id
_entity_poly.type
_entity_poly.pdbx_seq_one_letter_code
_entity_poly.pdbx_strand_id
1 'polypeptide(L)'
;ELATDTDSELEYHLLLIKVLAACTFGKNFYTEIKCQSLVSMGDVVKVVVHKSCTYTVKNAYVYFLTHCYLETEMDVPEMYTSSLMWQLMSSFQADIEKAVSLSKLNVYVRPASMSDAMVRFVVDTAMECIEAFFAPGLRPTIGGPTRLPIFIALFKSLYRFSSTVR
;
A
#
# COMPACT_ATOMS: atom_id res chain seq x y z
N GLU A 1 20.84 -21.21 9.10
CA GLU A 1 21.45 -20.61 7.89
C GLU A 1 21.75 -19.16 8.20
N LEU A 2 22.97 -18.69 7.92
CA LEU A 2 23.41 -17.33 8.27
C LEU A 2 22.74 -16.36 7.27
N ALA A 3 21.81 -15.54 7.75
CA ALA A 3 21.28 -14.42 6.96
C ALA A 3 22.45 -13.54 6.52
N THR A 4 22.56 -13.25 5.22
CA THR A 4 23.58 -12.34 4.69
C THR A 4 23.36 -10.95 5.28
N ASP A 5 24.42 -10.19 5.61
CA ASP A 5 24.34 -8.86 6.23
C ASP A 5 23.37 -7.90 5.51
N THR A 6 23.19 -8.06 4.20
CA THR A 6 22.25 -7.27 3.40
C THR A 6 20.78 -7.51 3.74
N ASP A 7 20.41 -8.73 4.15
CA ASP A 7 19.04 -9.05 4.59
C ASP A 7 18.77 -8.45 5.97
N SER A 8 19.80 -8.37 6.83
CA SER A 8 19.68 -7.77 8.17
C SER A 8 19.52 -6.24 8.09
N GLU A 9 20.25 -5.57 7.18
CA GLU A 9 20.10 -4.14 6.93
C GLU A 9 18.71 -3.77 6.37
N LEU A 10 18.22 -4.56 5.41
CA LEU A 10 16.88 -4.36 4.87
C LEU A 10 15.82 -4.57 5.94
N GLU A 11 15.93 -5.64 6.73
CA GLU A 11 14.99 -5.92 7.82
C GLU A 11 14.98 -4.81 8.87
N TYR A 12 16.15 -4.30 9.26
CA TYR A 12 16.28 -3.15 10.14
C TYR A 12 15.58 -1.91 9.57
N HIS A 13 15.79 -1.61 8.29
CA HIS A 13 15.15 -0.48 7.63
C HIS A 13 13.62 -0.63 7.59
N LEU A 14 13.12 -1.83 7.27
CA LEU A 14 11.67 -2.09 7.27
C LEU A 14 11.07 -1.98 8.67
N LEU A 15 11.80 -2.40 9.71
CA LEU A 15 11.39 -2.21 11.09
C LEU A 15 11.34 -0.73 11.46
N LEU A 16 12.35 0.05 11.06
CA LEU A 16 12.39 1.50 11.28
C LEU A 16 11.18 2.18 10.63
N ILE A 17 10.85 1.86 9.38
CA ILE A 17 9.68 2.41 8.68
C ILE A 17 8.39 2.09 9.44
N LYS A 18 8.22 0.85 9.93
CA LYS A 18 7.06 0.45 10.72
C LYS A 18 6.98 1.18 12.07
N VAL A 19 8.12 1.39 12.73
CA VAL A 19 8.18 2.15 13.99
C VAL A 19 7.80 3.61 13.76
N LEU A 20 8.29 4.23 12.69
CA LEU A 20 7.90 5.60 12.35
C LEU A 20 6.39 5.72 12.11
N ALA A 21 5.79 4.77 11.39
CA ALA A 21 4.34 4.68 11.24
C ALA A 21 3.64 4.51 12.58
N ALA A 22 4.16 3.64 13.46
CA ALA A 22 3.58 3.41 14.76
C ALA A 22 3.62 4.65 15.67
N CYS A 23 4.62 5.52 15.49
CA CYS A 23 4.74 6.77 16.24
C CYS A 23 3.68 7.82 15.86
N THR A 24 3.00 7.70 14.71
CA THR A 24 1.93 8.62 14.32
C THR A 24 0.55 8.21 14.83
N PHE A 25 0.41 6.99 15.37
CA PHE A 25 -0.84 6.58 16.01
C PHE A 25 -1.21 7.50 17.17
N GLY A 26 -2.51 7.82 17.25
CA GLY A 26 -3.03 8.79 18.21
C GLY A 26 -3.00 10.24 17.71
N LYS A 27 -2.74 10.45 16.41
CA LYS A 27 -2.89 11.72 15.70
C LYS A 27 -2.04 12.86 16.30
N ASN A 28 -0.76 12.58 16.46
CA ASN A 28 0.20 13.57 16.94
C ASN A 28 0.80 14.35 15.78
N PHE A 29 0.22 15.51 15.48
CA PHE A 29 0.63 16.39 14.38
C PHE A 29 2.14 16.66 14.33
N TYR A 30 2.80 16.88 15.48
CA TYR A 30 4.24 17.14 15.49
C TYR A 30 5.04 15.92 15.03
N THR A 31 4.66 14.74 15.51
CA THR A 31 5.31 13.49 15.14
C THR A 31 5.05 13.13 13.67
N GLU A 32 3.84 13.38 13.17
CA GLU A 32 3.48 13.21 11.75
C GLU A 32 4.40 14.05 10.85
N ILE A 33 4.55 15.36 11.13
CA ILE A 33 5.46 16.23 10.34
C ILE A 33 6.88 15.69 10.36
N LYS A 34 7.37 15.24 11.53
CA LYS A 34 8.74 14.70 11.61
C LYS A 34 8.88 13.42 10.79
N CYS A 35 7.93 12.50 10.86
CA CYS A 35 7.95 11.28 10.07
C CYS A 35 7.89 11.59 8.56
N GLN A 36 7.02 12.50 8.13
CA GLN A 36 6.90 12.94 6.74
C GLN A 36 8.17 13.64 6.23
N SER A 37 8.92 14.32 7.10
CA SER A 37 10.21 14.94 6.75
C SER A 37 11.35 13.92 6.58
N LEU A 38 11.25 12.76 7.24
CA LEU A 38 12.22 11.66 7.13
C LEU A 38 11.95 10.79 5.91
N VAL A 39 10.69 10.58 5.56
CA VAL A 39 10.26 9.70 4.47
C VAL A 39 9.14 10.38 3.68
N SER A 40 9.46 10.86 2.48
CA SER A 40 8.50 11.57 1.64
C SER A 40 7.50 10.62 0.96
N MET A 41 6.27 11.07 0.70
CA MET A 41 5.29 10.32 -0.11
C MET A 41 5.89 9.88 -1.46
N GLY A 42 6.67 10.76 -2.10
CA GLY A 42 7.28 10.47 -3.41
C GLY A 42 8.21 9.27 -3.35
N ASP A 43 9.04 9.19 -2.32
CA ASP A 43 9.95 8.06 -2.12
C ASP A 43 9.20 6.78 -1.79
N VAL A 44 8.14 6.87 -0.97
CA VAL A 44 7.25 5.74 -0.67
C VAL A 44 6.66 5.15 -1.95
N VAL A 45 6.01 5.98 -2.78
CA VAL A 45 5.38 5.51 -4.03
C VAL A 45 6.42 4.96 -4.99
N LYS A 46 7.60 5.59 -5.08
CA LYS A 46 8.71 5.11 -5.92
C LYS A 46 9.16 3.71 -5.52
N VAL A 47 9.29 3.44 -4.22
CA VAL A 47 9.65 2.11 -3.70
C VAL A 47 8.55 1.09 -3.99
N VAL A 48 7.29 1.42 -3.68
CA VAL A 48 6.17 0.48 -3.82
C VAL A 48 5.91 0.08 -5.27
N VAL A 49 6.00 1.04 -6.20
CA VAL A 49 5.73 0.80 -7.63
C VAL A 49 6.93 0.17 -8.35
N HIS A 50 8.09 0.06 -7.70
CA HIS A 50 9.26 -0.56 -8.30
C HIS A 50 9.01 -2.03 -8.66
N LYS A 51 9.37 -2.43 -9.87
CA LYS A 51 9.07 -3.77 -10.43
C LYS A 51 9.63 -4.93 -9.60
N SER A 52 10.76 -4.71 -8.94
CA SER A 52 11.43 -5.71 -8.09
C SER A 52 11.09 -5.55 -6.60
N CYS A 53 10.12 -4.72 -6.24
CA CYS A 53 9.72 -4.54 -4.85
C CYS A 53 9.05 -5.81 -4.30
N THR A 54 9.56 -6.32 -3.18
CA THR A 54 8.98 -7.49 -2.52
C THR A 54 7.75 -7.09 -1.72
N TYR A 55 6.83 -8.03 -1.49
CA TYR A 55 5.61 -7.75 -0.73
C TYR A 55 5.88 -7.36 0.73
N THR A 56 6.97 -7.83 1.33
CA THR A 56 7.42 -7.40 2.67
C THR A 56 7.78 -5.92 2.69
N VAL A 57 8.49 -5.44 1.66
CA VAL A 57 8.84 -4.02 1.51
C VAL A 57 7.57 -3.20 1.24
N LYS A 58 6.72 -3.64 0.29
CA LYS A 58 5.44 -2.98 0.01
C LYS A 58 4.60 -2.82 1.27
N ASN A 59 4.51 -3.86 2.10
CA ASN A 59 3.74 -3.83 3.33
C ASN A 59 4.22 -2.71 4.27
N ALA A 60 5.52 -2.65 4.60
CA ALA A 60 6.04 -1.61 5.50
C ALA A 60 5.82 -0.18 4.98
N TYR A 61 6.08 0.04 3.69
CA TYR A 61 5.99 1.37 3.09
C TYR A 61 4.54 1.84 2.88
N VAL A 62 3.63 0.95 2.49
CA VAL A 62 2.21 1.29 2.38
C VAL A 62 1.60 1.49 3.77
N TYR A 63 1.97 0.68 4.76
CA TYR A 63 1.58 0.88 6.16
C TYR A 63 1.98 2.27 6.66
N PHE A 64 3.23 2.69 6.40
CA PHE A 64 3.66 4.06 6.69
C PHE A 64 2.85 5.11 5.95
N LEU A 65 2.58 4.92 4.65
CA LEU A 65 1.76 5.86 3.88
C LEU A 65 0.36 6.04 4.49
N THR A 66 -0.29 4.94 4.84
CA THR A 66 -1.64 4.95 5.41
C THR A 66 -1.66 5.78 6.69
N HIS A 67 -0.80 5.45 7.66
CA HIS A 67 -0.86 6.05 8.99
C HIS A 67 -0.16 7.41 9.11
N CYS A 68 0.80 7.73 8.23
CA CYS A 68 1.53 9.01 8.27
C CYS A 68 1.01 10.05 7.30
N TYR A 69 0.17 9.68 6.32
CA TYR A 69 -0.36 10.63 5.33
C TYR A 69 -1.88 10.60 5.19
N LEU A 70 -2.53 9.44 5.28
CA LEU A 70 -3.98 9.33 5.08
C LEU A 70 -4.77 9.45 6.38
N GLU A 71 -4.28 8.86 7.47
CA GLU A 71 -4.93 8.86 8.79
C GLU A 71 -4.35 9.89 9.77
N THR A 72 -4.02 11.07 9.26
CA THR A 72 -3.36 12.14 10.01
C THR A 72 -4.33 13.03 10.77
N GLU A 73 -3.82 13.82 11.72
CA GLU A 73 -4.63 14.83 12.44
C GLU A 73 -5.06 15.97 11.52
N MET A 74 -4.13 16.45 10.69
CA MET A 74 -4.42 17.48 9.69
C MET A 74 -4.44 16.87 8.30
N ASP A 75 -5.54 17.10 7.58
CA ASP A 75 -5.66 16.70 6.19
C ASP A 75 -4.44 17.17 5.37
N VAL A 76 -3.95 16.30 4.49
CA VAL A 76 -2.89 16.57 3.52
C VAL A 76 -3.53 16.65 2.13
N PRO A 77 -4.06 17.82 1.69
CA PRO A 77 -4.92 17.91 0.52
C PRO A 77 -4.22 17.51 -0.78
N GLU A 78 -2.90 17.65 -0.82
CA GLU A 78 -2.06 17.28 -1.95
C GLU A 78 -2.18 15.78 -2.27
N MET A 79 -2.51 14.93 -1.30
CA MET A 79 -2.72 13.49 -1.50
C MET A 79 -3.85 13.21 -2.51
N TYR A 80 -4.93 13.99 -2.46
CA TYR A 80 -6.16 13.75 -3.24
C TYR A 80 -6.05 14.20 -4.69
N THR A 81 -5.07 15.07 -4.98
CA THR A 81 -4.79 15.59 -6.32
C THR A 81 -3.49 15.06 -6.90
N SER A 82 -2.68 14.34 -6.11
CA SER A 82 -1.39 13.78 -6.53
C SER A 82 -1.54 12.67 -7.57
N SER A 83 -0.80 12.77 -8.67
CA SER A 83 -0.68 11.68 -9.66
C SER A 83 0.02 10.45 -9.08
N LEU A 84 0.84 10.61 -8.04
CA LEU A 84 1.57 9.52 -7.39
C LEU A 84 0.60 8.55 -6.69
N MET A 85 -0.45 9.08 -6.04
CA MET A 85 -1.48 8.23 -5.43
C MET A 85 -2.24 7.42 -6.48
N TRP A 86 -2.50 7.99 -7.65
CA TRP A 86 -3.12 7.25 -8.75
C TRP A 86 -2.19 6.20 -9.37
N GLN A 87 -0.89 6.47 -9.41
CA GLN A 87 0.11 5.47 -9.78
C GLN A 87 0.15 4.31 -8.76
N LEU A 88 0.03 4.62 -7.47
CA LEU A 88 -0.08 3.62 -6.40
C LEU A 88 -1.35 2.77 -6.54
N MET A 89 -2.51 3.40 -6.79
CA MET A 89 -3.77 2.69 -7.04
C MET A 89 -3.68 1.74 -8.24
N SER A 90 -2.98 2.15 -9.30
CA SER A 90 -2.70 1.29 -10.46
C SER A 90 -1.81 0.10 -10.08
N SER A 91 -0.80 0.30 -9.21
CA SER A 91 0.00 -0.80 -8.68
C SER A 91 -0.82 -1.78 -7.84
N PHE A 92 -1.69 -1.28 -6.95
CA PHE A 92 -2.57 -2.13 -6.15
C PHE A 92 -3.53 -2.94 -7.02
N GLN A 93 -4.09 -2.31 -8.06
CA GLN A 93 -4.94 -2.98 -9.04
C GLN A 93 -4.22 -4.18 -9.68
N ALA A 94 -2.96 -4.03 -10.08
CA ALA A 94 -2.17 -5.11 -10.66
C ALA A 94 -1.88 -6.23 -9.65
N ASP A 95 -1.56 -5.88 -8.39
CA ASP A 95 -1.35 -6.87 -7.32
C ASP A 95 -2.64 -7.64 -7.01
N ILE A 96 -3.80 -6.98 -6.98
CA ILE A 96 -5.12 -7.61 -6.77
C ILE A 96 -5.45 -8.59 -7.92
N GLU A 97 -5.29 -8.19 -9.18
CA GLU A 97 -5.55 -9.11 -10.32
C GLU A 97 -4.61 -10.32 -10.33
N LYS A 98 -3.35 -10.13 -9.92
CA LYS A 98 -2.42 -11.24 -9.76
C LYS A 98 -2.87 -12.18 -8.64
N ALA A 99 -3.40 -11.67 -7.52
CA ALA A 99 -3.98 -12.49 -6.45
C ALA A 99 -5.19 -13.29 -6.97
N VAL A 100 -6.13 -12.63 -7.67
CA VAL A 100 -7.28 -13.28 -8.32
C VAL A 100 -6.84 -14.41 -9.25
N SER A 101 -5.81 -14.18 -10.04
CA SER A 101 -5.29 -15.16 -11.00
C SER A 101 -4.71 -16.38 -10.28
N LEU A 102 -3.98 -16.19 -9.17
CA LEU A 102 -3.44 -17.28 -8.36
C LEU A 102 -4.55 -18.09 -7.66
N SER A 103 -5.65 -17.45 -7.22
CA SER A 103 -6.80 -18.21 -6.68
C SER A 103 -7.45 -19.13 -7.68
N LYS A 104 -7.71 -18.62 -8.90
CA LYS A 104 -8.40 -19.39 -9.93
C LYS A 104 -7.63 -20.64 -10.36
N LEU A 105 -6.31 -20.62 -10.22
CA LEU A 105 -5.45 -21.75 -10.52
C LEU A 105 -5.39 -22.81 -9.40
N ASN A 106 -6.19 -22.67 -8.32
CA ASN A 106 -6.12 -23.51 -7.10
C ASN A 106 -4.71 -23.55 -6.46
N VAL A 107 -3.86 -22.55 -6.75
CA VAL A 107 -2.49 -22.48 -6.24
C VAL A 107 -2.45 -22.10 -4.76
N TYR A 108 -3.56 -21.60 -4.19
CA TYR A 108 -3.67 -21.33 -2.75
C TYR A 108 -3.66 -22.60 -1.87
N VAL A 109 -3.76 -23.80 -2.44
CA VAL A 109 -3.74 -25.07 -1.70
C VAL A 109 -2.30 -25.57 -1.40
N ARG A 110 -1.24 -24.82 -1.75
CA ARG A 110 0.13 -25.15 -1.32
C ARG A 110 0.89 -23.94 -0.75
N PRO A 111 1.51 -24.05 0.44
CA PRO A 111 2.33 -22.98 0.98
C PRO A 111 3.75 -23.06 0.41
N ALA A 112 4.29 -21.93 -0.04
CA ALA A 112 5.72 -21.68 -0.13
C ALA A 112 5.97 -20.16 -0.14
N SER A 113 5.80 -19.52 1.02
CA SER A 113 6.19 -18.15 1.43
C SER A 113 5.79 -16.91 0.60
N MET A 114 5.95 -16.92 -0.73
CA MET A 114 5.71 -15.76 -1.60
C MET A 114 4.21 -15.49 -1.85
N SER A 115 3.39 -16.55 -1.96
CA SER A 115 1.93 -16.39 -2.14
C SER A 115 1.26 -15.85 -0.87
N ASP A 116 1.79 -16.17 0.31
CA ASP A 116 1.26 -15.71 1.60
C ASP A 116 1.53 -14.22 1.81
N ALA A 117 2.77 -13.77 1.62
CA ALA A 117 3.14 -12.36 1.78
C ALA A 117 2.35 -11.45 0.82
N MET A 118 2.11 -11.92 -0.41
CA MET A 118 1.29 -11.21 -1.39
C MET A 118 -0.17 -11.10 -0.96
N VAL A 119 -0.79 -12.21 -0.55
CA VAL A 119 -2.19 -12.21 -0.12
C VAL A 119 -2.37 -11.33 1.10
N ARG A 120 -1.49 -11.44 2.10
CA ARG A 120 -1.54 -10.59 3.30
C ARG A 120 -1.39 -9.12 2.96
N PHE A 121 -0.45 -8.79 2.07
CA PHE A 121 -0.34 -7.42 1.55
C PHE A 121 -1.65 -6.94 0.89
N VAL A 122 -2.26 -7.77 0.03
CA VAL A 122 -3.49 -7.39 -0.68
C VAL A 122 -4.66 -7.25 0.30
N VAL A 123 -4.88 -8.21 1.18
CA VAL A 123 -6.05 -8.30 2.07
C VAL A 123 -5.97 -7.31 3.22
N ASP A 124 -4.80 -7.11 3.80
CA ASP A 124 -4.62 -6.26 4.97
C ASP A 124 -4.20 -4.86 4.51
N THR A 125 -2.95 -4.71 4.06
CA THR A 125 -2.31 -3.40 3.88
C THR A 125 -2.89 -2.60 2.72
N ALA A 126 -3.11 -3.23 1.56
CA ALA A 126 -3.60 -2.54 0.38
C ALA A 126 -5.08 -2.17 0.53
N MET A 127 -5.92 -3.06 1.09
CA MET A 127 -7.32 -2.74 1.38
C MET A 127 -7.41 -1.57 2.35
N GLU A 128 -6.67 -1.61 3.46
CA GLU A 128 -6.66 -0.52 4.45
C GLU A 128 -6.26 0.82 3.82
N CYS A 129 -5.21 0.84 2.99
CA CYS A 129 -4.80 2.06 2.28
C CYS A 129 -5.86 2.55 1.27
N ILE A 130 -6.54 1.63 0.55
CA ILE A 130 -7.61 1.98 -0.38
C ILE A 130 -8.81 2.55 0.38
N GLU A 131 -9.20 1.91 1.48
CA GLU A 131 -10.30 2.35 2.34
C GLU A 131 -10.00 3.73 2.92
N ALA A 132 -8.80 3.93 3.47
CA ALA A 132 -8.35 5.23 3.96
C ALA A 132 -8.39 6.27 2.85
N PHE A 133 -7.85 5.99 1.66
CA PHE A 133 -7.78 6.98 0.57
C PHE A 133 -9.16 7.39 0.02
N PHE A 134 -10.13 6.47 0.00
CA PHE A 134 -11.50 6.73 -0.46
C PHE A 134 -12.50 6.99 0.69
N ALA A 135 -12.01 7.15 1.92
CA ALA A 135 -12.86 7.35 3.09
C ALA A 135 -13.75 8.60 2.95
N PRO A 136 -14.97 8.60 3.51
CA PRO A 136 -15.87 9.74 3.44
C PRO A 136 -15.23 11.00 4.04
N GLY A 137 -15.11 12.06 3.23
CA GLY A 137 -14.46 13.32 3.62
C GLY A 137 -13.21 13.62 2.80
N LEU A 138 -12.49 12.57 2.44
CA LEU A 138 -11.36 12.63 1.53
C LEU A 138 -11.93 12.57 0.12
N ARG A 139 -11.87 13.67 -0.62
CA ARG A 139 -12.47 13.79 -1.96
C ARG A 139 -11.38 13.68 -3.02
N PRO A 140 -10.80 12.49 -3.28
CA PRO A 140 -9.88 12.33 -4.39
C PRO A 140 -10.62 12.70 -5.66
N THR A 141 -9.98 13.51 -6.50
CA THR A 141 -10.56 13.88 -7.79
C THR A 141 -10.48 12.66 -8.71
N ILE A 142 -11.55 11.86 -8.72
CA ILE A 142 -11.67 10.63 -9.53
C ILE A 142 -11.91 10.96 -11.02
N GLY A 143 -12.56 12.10 -11.29
CA GLY A 143 -12.92 12.53 -12.64
C GLY A 143 -11.70 12.79 -13.54
N GLY A 144 -11.93 12.69 -14.86
CA GLY A 144 -10.93 13.01 -15.88
C GLY A 144 -10.39 11.78 -16.62
N PRO A 145 -9.69 12.00 -17.74
CA PRO A 145 -9.30 10.95 -18.67
C PRO A 145 -8.24 9.98 -18.11
N THR A 146 -7.46 10.39 -17.11
CA THR A 146 -6.37 9.60 -16.55
C THR A 146 -6.77 8.81 -15.30
N ARG A 147 -7.64 9.36 -14.45
CA ARG A 147 -7.95 8.81 -13.11
C ARG A 147 -9.17 7.91 -13.11
N LEU A 148 -10.20 8.27 -13.87
CA LEU A 148 -11.43 7.49 -13.99
C LEU A 148 -11.16 6.06 -14.48
N PRO A 149 -10.30 5.81 -15.49
CA PRO A 149 -9.98 4.44 -15.91
C PRO A 149 -9.30 3.62 -14.80
N ILE A 150 -8.40 4.23 -14.03
CA ILE A 150 -7.71 3.57 -12.91
C ILE A 150 -8.71 3.20 -11.82
N PHE A 151 -9.58 4.13 -11.46
CA PHE A 151 -10.67 3.89 -10.50
C PHE A 151 -11.56 2.72 -10.94
N ILE A 152 -12.04 2.73 -12.19
CA ILE A 152 -12.89 1.66 -12.73
C ILE A 152 -12.16 0.32 -12.72
N ALA A 153 -10.88 0.29 -13.13
CA ALA A 153 -10.09 -0.93 -13.13
C ALA A 153 -9.90 -1.49 -11.72
N LEU A 154 -9.53 -0.65 -10.76
CA LEU A 154 -9.34 -1.03 -9.36
C LEU A 154 -10.61 -1.65 -8.77
N PHE A 155 -11.76 -0.97 -8.91
CA PHE A 155 -13.04 -1.46 -8.37
C PHE A 155 -13.50 -2.77 -9.03
N LYS A 156 -13.26 -2.94 -10.34
CA LYS A 156 -13.51 -4.22 -11.03
C LYS A 156 -12.65 -5.34 -10.47
N SER A 157 -11.37 -5.07 -10.20
CA SER A 157 -10.44 -6.04 -9.62
C SER A 157 -10.83 -6.41 -8.19
N LEU A 158 -11.21 -5.43 -7.36
CA LEU A 158 -11.73 -5.65 -6.00
C LEU A 158 -12.99 -6.52 -6.00
N TYR A 159 -13.94 -6.24 -6.89
CA TYR A 159 -15.16 -7.05 -7.02
C TYR A 159 -14.83 -8.51 -7.39
N ARG A 160 -13.93 -8.71 -8.35
CA ARG A 160 -13.47 -10.06 -8.75
C ARG A 160 -12.78 -10.78 -7.60
N PHE A 161 -11.93 -10.09 -6.86
CA PHE A 161 -11.24 -10.63 -5.69
C PHE A 161 -12.24 -11.09 -4.63
N SER A 162 -13.19 -10.22 -4.24
CA SER A 162 -14.27 -10.57 -3.31
C SER A 162 -15.09 -11.79 -3.78
N SER A 163 -15.39 -11.88 -5.08
CA SER A 163 -16.13 -13.01 -5.65
C SER A 163 -15.34 -14.33 -5.69
N THR A 164 -14.01 -14.28 -5.59
CA THR A 164 -13.15 -15.47 -5.65
C THR A 164 -12.81 -16.02 -4.26
N VAL A 165 -12.93 -15.19 -3.21
CA VAL A 165 -12.66 -15.57 -1.82
C VAL A 165 -13.93 -16.13 -1.11
N ARG A 166 -15.11 -15.97 -1.71
CA ARG A 166 -16.35 -16.66 -1.29
C ARG A 166 -16.37 -18.11 -1.75
#